data_AF-A0A4R7JMY9-F1
#
_entry.id   AF-A0A4R7JMY9-F1
#
_cell.length_a   1.000
_cell.length_b   1.000
_cell.length_c   1.000
_cell.angle_alpha   90.00
_cell.angle_beta   90.00
_cell.angle_gamma   90.00
#
_symmetry.space_group_name_H-M   'P 1'
#
loop_
_entity.id
_entity.type
_entity.pdbx_description
1 polymer ?
#
loop_
_entity_poly.entity_id
_entity_poly.type
_entity_poly.pdbx_seq_one_letter_code
_entity_poly.pdbx_strand_id
1 'polypeptide(L)'
;MMTMKPKARRSSWLILSVLLPLSFSAYGNPSIERVENDESRVTLKGDGFGTHDLEVSVLDAVDNRMATEGNNFSASLKYDGFWNELGSPWADPLTRAEHDGPLDHKDNKIYSAKSKSYNGWPSIMDDKTNRSLYVSWWFKPSESPASSGGSNKFIRIWDDSDGEHTRISWTQMHLTYGSGDPDWNGWEGEVGQWNLMEIYVDSDAGSVQTWVNGKLTHDVNDFKKAESEKGLNIDIIGFDASSAEDYPDIGIELDEIYFSSSRERVVVSRKEVWDEARKDHHAVLPITWGKSEIEVEVPDIISENINKYYFYVVDQMGNANDEGVSVCNDCPETVRNLTVE
;
A
#
# COMPACT_ATOMS: atom_id res chain seq x y z
N MET A 1 -43.65 29.63 -66.50
CA MET A 1 -42.98 30.09 -65.27
C MET A 1 -41.88 29.10 -64.94
N MET A 2 -40.62 29.47 -65.15
CA MET A 2 -39.45 28.61 -65.01
C MET A 2 -38.78 28.96 -63.67
N THR A 3 -38.81 28.04 -62.70
CA THR A 3 -38.24 28.24 -61.37
C THR A 3 -36.82 27.64 -61.32
N MET A 4 -35.82 28.52 -61.19
CA MET A 4 -34.41 28.13 -60.97
C MET A 4 -34.21 27.68 -59.51
N LYS A 5 -33.52 26.54 -59.33
CA LYS A 5 -33.00 26.09 -58.03
C LYS A 5 -31.60 26.67 -57.76
N PRO A 6 -31.29 27.13 -56.54
CA PRO A 6 -29.98 27.67 -56.20
C PRO A 6 -28.96 26.55 -55.94
N LYS A 7 -27.72 26.79 -56.39
CA LYS A 7 -26.55 25.91 -56.24
C LYS A 7 -25.87 26.17 -54.90
N ALA A 8 -25.85 25.19 -54.00
CA ALA A 8 -25.16 25.29 -52.71
C ALA A 8 -23.63 25.25 -52.90
N ARG A 9 -22.93 26.27 -52.39
CA ARG A 9 -21.46 26.31 -52.30
C ARG A 9 -21.01 25.52 -51.07
N ARG A 10 -20.20 24.47 -51.29
CA ARG A 10 -19.49 23.76 -50.22
C ARG A 10 -18.25 24.59 -49.84
N SER A 11 -18.24 25.10 -48.62
CA SER A 11 -17.06 25.73 -48.01
C SER A 11 -16.22 24.63 -47.37
N SER A 12 -15.07 24.32 -47.98
CA SER A 12 -14.07 23.42 -47.41
C SER A 12 -13.35 24.15 -46.27
N TRP A 13 -13.64 23.76 -45.03
CA TRP A 13 -12.86 24.16 -43.86
C TRP A 13 -11.60 23.28 -43.81
N LEU A 14 -10.43 23.90 -44.02
CA LEU A 14 -9.14 23.29 -43.72
C LEU A 14 -8.99 23.21 -42.19
N ILE A 15 -9.10 22.00 -41.64
CA ILE A 15 -8.72 21.73 -40.25
C ILE A 15 -7.19 21.60 -40.25
N LEU A 16 -6.51 22.63 -39.74
CA LEU A 16 -5.08 22.62 -39.50
C LEU A 16 -4.83 21.86 -38.20
N SER A 17 -4.57 20.56 -38.28
CA SER A 17 -4.18 19.73 -37.15
C SER A 17 -2.77 20.11 -36.69
N VAL A 18 -2.69 20.95 -35.65
CA VAL A 18 -1.44 21.24 -34.95
C VAL A 18 -1.07 19.99 -34.14
N LEU A 19 -0.15 19.20 -34.67
CA LEU A 19 0.52 18.12 -33.93
C LEU A 19 1.48 18.78 -32.93
N LEU A 20 1.01 19.04 -31.71
CA LEU A 20 1.90 19.33 -30.59
C LEU A 20 2.65 18.03 -30.26
N PRO A 21 3.99 18.00 -30.28
CA PRO A 21 4.73 16.87 -29.76
C PRO A 21 4.43 16.79 -28.25
N LEU A 22 3.63 15.81 -27.87
CA LEU A 22 3.53 15.39 -26.48
C LEU A 22 4.88 14.73 -26.15
N SER A 23 5.76 15.49 -25.52
CA SER A 23 6.95 14.94 -24.88
C SER A 23 6.48 14.05 -23.75
N PHE A 24 6.27 12.77 -24.03
CA PHE A 24 6.24 11.75 -22.99
C PHE A 24 7.67 11.65 -22.47
N SER A 25 7.95 12.37 -21.39
CA SER A 25 9.12 12.08 -20.57
C SER A 25 8.95 10.63 -20.14
N ALA A 26 9.78 9.72 -20.65
CA ALA A 26 9.92 8.41 -20.06
C ALA A 26 10.41 8.66 -18.64
N TYR A 27 9.51 8.54 -17.67
CA TYR A 27 9.88 8.57 -16.26
C TYR A 27 10.76 7.34 -16.06
N GLY A 28 12.05 7.56 -15.84
CA GLY A 28 12.93 6.49 -15.39
C GLY A 28 12.49 6.04 -14.00
N ASN A 29 12.88 4.83 -13.61
CA ASN A 29 12.72 4.36 -12.25
C ASN A 29 13.28 5.40 -11.27
N PRO A 30 12.68 5.55 -10.08
CA PRO A 30 13.25 6.42 -9.05
C PRO A 30 14.69 5.97 -8.75
N SER A 31 15.53 6.93 -8.41
CA SER A 31 16.94 6.67 -8.06
C SER A 31 17.30 7.42 -6.80
N ILE A 32 17.83 6.70 -5.81
CA ILE A 32 18.36 7.29 -4.58
C ILE A 32 19.86 7.49 -4.79
N GLU A 33 20.34 8.72 -4.60
CA GLU A 33 21.77 9.04 -4.65
C GLU A 33 22.41 8.91 -3.27
N ARG A 34 21.66 9.26 -2.23
CA ARG A 34 22.17 9.32 -0.86
C ARG A 34 21.07 9.10 0.17
N VAL A 35 21.42 8.40 1.24
CA VAL A 35 20.61 8.24 2.45
C VAL A 35 21.37 8.83 3.63
N GLU A 36 20.80 9.86 4.23
CA GLU A 36 21.31 10.55 5.42
C GLU A 36 20.48 10.13 6.63
N ASN A 37 21.14 9.81 7.75
CA ASN A 37 20.45 9.49 9.00
C ASN A 37 20.73 10.56 10.04
N ASP A 38 19.66 11.11 10.62
CA ASP A 38 19.69 12.03 11.76
C ASP A 38 18.80 11.43 12.86
N GLU A 39 19.40 10.62 13.72
CA GLU A 39 18.72 9.85 14.77
C GLU A 39 17.66 8.87 14.24
N SER A 40 16.35 9.16 14.43
CA SER A 40 15.23 8.33 13.96
C SER A 40 14.70 8.74 12.57
N ARG A 41 15.22 9.86 12.04
CA ARG A 41 14.79 10.43 10.77
C ARG A 41 15.81 10.14 9.70
N VAL A 42 15.31 9.63 8.59
CA VAL A 42 16.13 9.37 7.41
C VAL A 42 15.71 10.28 6.28
N THR A 43 16.69 10.93 5.66
CA THR A 43 16.49 11.75 4.47
C THR A 43 17.07 11.02 3.26
N LEU A 44 16.21 10.72 2.30
CA LEU A 44 16.55 10.15 1.02
C LEU A 44 16.67 11.28 -0.01
N LYS A 45 17.82 11.39 -0.68
CA LYS A 45 18.06 12.36 -1.75
C LYS A 45 18.26 11.64 -3.07
N GLY A 46 17.66 12.16 -4.14
CA GLY A 46 17.77 11.56 -5.46
C GLY A 46 16.84 12.20 -6.48
N ASP A 47 16.40 11.40 -7.45
CA ASP A 47 15.59 11.84 -8.59
C ASP A 47 14.47 10.84 -8.88
N GLY A 48 13.42 11.31 -9.56
CA GLY A 48 12.34 10.45 -10.03
C GLY A 48 11.35 10.02 -8.93
N PHE A 49 11.40 10.64 -7.74
CA PHE A 49 10.50 10.31 -6.63
C PHE A 49 9.03 10.68 -6.86
N GLY A 50 8.71 11.39 -7.94
CA GLY A 50 7.34 11.84 -8.22
C GLY A 50 6.92 13.05 -7.39
N THR A 51 5.61 13.31 -7.39
CA THR A 51 4.99 14.32 -6.52
C THR A 51 3.87 13.62 -5.77
N HIS A 52 4.16 13.29 -4.52
CA HIS A 52 3.24 12.52 -3.72
C HIS A 52 2.11 13.42 -3.22
N ASP A 53 0.91 13.26 -3.80
CA ASP A 53 -0.32 13.86 -3.27
C ASP A 53 -0.89 12.92 -2.21
N LEU A 54 -0.29 13.00 -1.03
CA LEU A 54 -0.48 12.05 0.05
C LEU A 54 -1.64 12.51 0.93
N GLU A 55 -2.87 12.11 0.62
CA GLU A 55 -4.01 12.44 1.48
C GLU A 55 -3.83 11.83 2.87
N VAL A 56 -3.40 10.56 2.91
CA VAL A 56 -3.11 9.84 4.17
C VAL A 56 -2.19 8.64 3.93
N SER A 57 -1.25 8.44 4.85
CA SER A 57 -0.46 7.22 5.04
C SER A 57 -0.44 6.83 6.50
N VAL A 58 -0.46 5.53 6.79
CA VAL A 58 -0.41 4.99 8.14
C VAL A 58 0.53 3.79 8.17
N LEU A 59 1.31 3.70 9.24
CA LEU A 59 2.01 2.48 9.64
C LEU A 59 1.54 2.08 11.04
N ASP A 60 0.90 0.91 11.14
CA ASP A 60 0.48 0.29 12.39
C ASP A 60 1.35 -0.94 12.69
N ALA A 61 2.38 -0.73 13.50
CA ALA A 61 3.23 -1.78 14.08
C ALA A 61 2.71 -2.24 15.45
N VAL A 62 1.39 -2.16 15.68
CA VAL A 62 0.65 -2.60 16.89
C VAL A 62 0.87 -1.74 18.13
N ASP A 63 2.13 -1.53 18.52
CA ASP A 63 2.50 -0.75 19.70
C ASP A 63 2.96 0.66 19.36
N ASN A 64 3.45 0.85 18.14
CA ASN A 64 3.70 2.15 17.55
C ASN A 64 2.84 2.32 16.29
N ARG A 65 1.97 3.33 16.33
CA ARG A 65 1.17 3.75 15.18
C ARG A 65 1.54 5.14 14.79
N MET A 66 1.88 5.31 13.54
CA MET A 66 2.24 6.61 12.99
C MET A 66 1.38 6.90 11.77
N ALA A 67 1.12 8.17 11.52
CA ALA A 67 0.42 8.59 10.32
C ALA A 67 0.93 9.93 9.79
N THR A 68 0.74 10.09 8.49
CA THR A 68 0.96 11.35 7.77
C THR A 68 -0.32 11.70 7.05
N GLU A 69 -0.89 12.86 7.32
CA GLU A 69 -2.08 13.40 6.63
C GLU A 69 -1.72 14.71 5.93
N GLY A 70 -1.62 14.68 4.61
CA GLY A 70 -1.02 15.77 3.84
C GLY A 70 0.43 15.99 4.27
N ASN A 71 0.72 17.15 4.85
CA ASN A 71 2.05 17.50 5.38
C ASN A 71 2.13 17.39 6.92
N ASN A 72 1.12 16.82 7.58
CA ASN A 72 1.07 16.71 9.03
C ASN A 72 1.43 15.29 9.45
N PHE A 73 2.59 15.13 10.07
CA PHE A 73 3.05 13.88 10.65
C PHE A 73 2.63 13.75 12.12
N SER A 74 2.24 12.54 12.53
CA SER A 74 1.85 12.18 13.89
C SER A 74 2.53 10.87 14.30
N ALA A 75 3.45 10.95 15.26
CA ALA A 75 4.31 9.84 15.68
C ALA A 75 3.66 8.86 16.68
N SER A 76 2.40 9.06 17.07
CA SER A 76 1.73 8.20 18.05
C SER A 76 0.21 8.36 18.00
N LEU A 77 -0.43 7.60 17.13
CA LEU A 77 -1.89 7.51 17.11
C LEU A 77 -2.37 6.71 18.32
N LYS A 78 -3.46 7.18 18.94
CA LYS A 78 -4.08 6.47 20.05
C LYS A 78 -4.61 5.12 19.57
N TYR A 79 -4.45 4.11 20.43
CA TYR A 79 -4.94 2.77 20.14
C TYR A 79 -6.46 2.68 20.14
N ASP A 80 -7.08 3.15 21.23
CA ASP A 80 -8.52 3.02 21.41
C ASP A 80 -9.27 3.79 20.33
N GLY A 81 -10.04 3.06 19.52
CA GLY A 81 -10.87 3.63 18.45
C GLY A 81 -10.13 3.95 17.15
N PHE A 82 -8.87 3.52 17.00
CA PHE A 82 -8.17 3.62 15.72
C PHE A 82 -8.84 2.73 14.68
N TRP A 83 -8.78 1.41 14.93
CA TRP A 83 -9.66 0.47 14.27
C TRP A 83 -11.04 0.57 14.92
N ASN A 84 -12.10 0.42 14.14
CA ASN A 84 -13.39 0.06 14.71
C ASN A 84 -13.27 -1.39 15.24
N GLU A 85 -12.71 -1.53 16.43
CA GLU A 85 -12.45 -2.78 17.17
C GLU A 85 -13.74 -3.47 17.64
N LEU A 86 -14.88 -2.95 17.20
CA LEU A 86 -16.17 -3.60 17.35
C LEU A 86 -16.16 -4.80 16.40
N GLY A 87 -15.53 -5.89 16.84
CA GLY A 87 -15.71 -7.20 16.25
C GLY A 87 -17.17 -7.39 15.89
N SER A 88 -17.44 -7.97 14.72
CA SER A 88 -18.84 -8.20 14.37
C SER A 88 -19.45 -9.19 15.36
N PRO A 89 -20.79 -9.28 15.45
CA PRO A 89 -21.43 -10.39 16.17
C PRO A 89 -20.98 -11.80 15.72
N TRP A 90 -20.17 -11.87 14.68
CA TRP A 90 -19.71 -13.08 14.00
C TRP A 90 -18.18 -13.23 13.98
N ALA A 91 -17.41 -12.31 14.57
CA ALA A 91 -15.95 -12.34 14.56
C ALA A 91 -15.35 -11.64 15.78
N ASP A 92 -14.31 -12.24 16.35
CA ASP A 92 -13.54 -11.60 17.41
C ASP A 92 -12.55 -10.57 16.82
N PRO A 93 -12.26 -9.46 17.52
CA PRO A 93 -11.19 -8.57 17.09
C PRO A 93 -9.83 -9.25 17.21
N LEU A 94 -8.83 -8.79 16.44
CA LEU A 94 -7.46 -9.22 16.65
C LEU A 94 -6.98 -8.76 18.04
N THR A 95 -6.25 -9.62 18.74
CA THR A 95 -5.70 -9.31 20.06
C THR A 95 -4.20 -9.05 19.99
N ARG A 96 -3.64 -8.32 20.94
CA ARG A 96 -2.19 -8.09 20.99
C ARG A 96 -1.49 -9.24 21.69
N ALA A 97 -0.39 -9.72 21.13
CA ALA A 97 0.47 -10.74 21.73
C ALA A 97 1.94 -10.39 21.53
N GLU A 98 2.81 -10.92 22.40
CA GLU A 98 4.28 -10.78 22.29
C GLU A 98 4.88 -12.05 21.69
N HIS A 99 5.27 -11.99 20.42
CA HIS A 99 5.74 -13.12 19.62
C HIS A 99 6.92 -12.67 18.71
N ASP A 100 7.62 -13.62 18.08
CA ASP A 100 8.59 -13.28 17.03
C ASP A 100 7.84 -12.75 15.78
N GLY A 101 8.09 -11.48 15.45
CA GLY A 101 7.57 -10.79 14.26
C GLY A 101 8.29 -11.19 12.96
N PRO A 102 7.91 -10.57 11.83
CA PRO A 102 8.58 -10.78 10.55
C PRO A 102 10.05 -10.34 10.62
N LEU A 103 10.87 -10.79 9.67
CA LEU A 103 12.24 -10.28 9.50
C LEU A 103 13.15 -10.40 10.75
N ASP A 104 12.93 -11.46 11.54
CA ASP A 104 13.63 -11.76 12.80
C ASP A 104 13.38 -10.76 13.94
N HIS A 105 12.25 -10.04 13.90
CA HIS A 105 11.86 -9.13 14.98
C HIS A 105 11.55 -9.91 16.25
N LYS A 106 12.46 -9.87 17.23
CA LYS A 106 12.30 -10.62 18.49
C LYS A 106 11.44 -9.88 19.49
N ASP A 107 10.66 -10.63 20.26
CA ASP A 107 9.82 -10.10 21.34
C ASP A 107 8.90 -8.95 20.85
N ASN A 108 8.42 -9.06 19.60
CA ASN A 108 7.63 -8.02 18.97
C ASN A 108 6.17 -8.07 19.43
N LYS A 109 5.50 -6.93 19.46
CA LYS A 109 4.05 -6.88 19.65
C LYS A 109 3.38 -7.04 18.30
N ILE A 110 2.58 -8.09 18.18
CA ILE A 110 1.85 -8.41 16.95
C ILE A 110 0.36 -8.47 17.23
N TYR A 111 -0.44 -8.43 16.16
CA TYR A 111 -1.82 -8.88 16.21
C TYR A 111 -1.86 -10.40 16.12
N SER A 112 -2.64 -11.03 16.99
CA SER A 112 -2.82 -12.47 17.03
C SER A 112 -4.27 -12.82 17.36
N ALA A 113 -4.77 -13.88 16.76
CA ALA A 113 -6.09 -14.42 17.06
C ALA A 113 -6.20 -15.90 16.69
N LYS A 114 -7.36 -16.48 17.00
CA LYS A 114 -7.76 -17.82 16.55
C LYS A 114 -9.09 -17.75 15.81
N SER A 115 -9.28 -18.65 14.85
CA SER A 115 -10.50 -18.72 14.05
C SER A 115 -10.76 -17.40 13.30
N LYS A 116 -12.03 -17.05 13.08
CA LYS A 116 -12.47 -15.85 12.38
C LYS A 116 -12.20 -14.60 13.23
N SER A 117 -11.23 -13.80 12.81
CA SER A 117 -10.85 -12.57 13.51
C SER A 117 -10.23 -11.54 12.59
N TYR A 118 -10.53 -10.26 12.84
CA TYR A 118 -10.01 -9.16 12.02
C TYR A 118 -10.08 -7.82 12.74
N ASN A 119 -9.29 -6.86 12.25
CA ASN A 119 -9.49 -5.44 12.52
C ASN A 119 -10.43 -4.84 11.46
N GLY A 120 -11.20 -3.84 11.88
CA GLY A 120 -12.25 -3.23 11.06
C GLY A 120 -11.82 -1.92 10.41
N TRP A 121 -12.80 -1.06 10.18
CA TRP A 121 -12.69 0.26 9.57
C TRP A 121 -11.78 1.25 10.35
N PRO A 122 -10.65 1.72 9.80
CA PRO A 122 -9.79 2.71 10.45
C PRO A 122 -10.40 4.12 10.34
N SER A 123 -10.62 4.77 11.47
CA SER A 123 -11.30 6.08 11.53
C SER A 123 -10.50 7.24 10.92
N ILE A 124 -9.18 7.11 10.78
CA ILE A 124 -8.35 8.12 10.09
C ILE A 124 -8.66 8.25 8.60
N MET A 125 -9.29 7.22 8.03
CA MET A 125 -9.75 7.22 6.64
C MET A 125 -11.18 7.76 6.49
N ASP A 126 -11.83 8.16 7.58
CA ASP A 126 -13.14 8.81 7.52
C ASP A 126 -13.03 10.14 6.76
N ASP A 127 -14.06 10.41 5.95
CA ASP A 127 -14.19 11.62 5.13
C ASP A 127 -13.10 11.84 4.07
N LYS A 128 -12.21 10.86 3.85
CA LYS A 128 -11.23 10.89 2.75
C LYS A 128 -11.91 10.73 1.41
N THR A 129 -11.25 11.20 0.36
CA THR A 129 -11.77 11.17 -1.02
C THR A 129 -10.88 10.36 -1.97
N ASN A 130 -9.89 9.66 -1.42
CA ASN A 130 -8.91 8.89 -2.15
C ASN A 130 -9.54 7.89 -3.13
N ARG A 131 -9.03 7.92 -4.36
CA ARG A 131 -9.45 7.04 -5.47
C ARG A 131 -8.54 5.84 -5.66
N SER A 132 -7.43 5.80 -4.93
CA SER A 132 -6.54 4.66 -4.83
C SER A 132 -6.26 4.33 -3.36
N LEU A 133 -5.88 3.08 -3.13
CA LEU A 133 -5.51 2.58 -1.82
C LEU A 133 -4.46 1.48 -1.99
N TYR A 134 -3.29 1.69 -1.38
CA TYR A 134 -2.29 0.66 -1.18
C TYR A 134 -2.38 0.15 0.25
N VAL A 135 -2.31 -1.17 0.44
CA VAL A 135 -2.24 -1.79 1.76
C VAL A 135 -1.20 -2.90 1.72
N SER A 136 -0.35 -2.98 2.74
CA SER A 136 0.55 -4.10 2.97
C SER A 136 0.55 -4.53 4.43
N TRP A 137 0.73 -5.81 4.68
CA TRP A 137 0.87 -6.35 6.03
C TRP A 137 1.61 -7.68 6.00
N TRP A 138 2.26 -8.03 7.10
CA TRP A 138 2.80 -9.36 7.30
C TRP A 138 1.71 -10.29 7.85
N PHE A 139 1.61 -11.50 7.29
CA PHE A 139 0.59 -12.48 7.64
C PHE A 139 1.19 -13.87 7.85
N LYS A 140 0.90 -14.48 8.99
CA LYS A 140 1.38 -15.82 9.33
C LYS A 140 0.23 -16.70 9.86
N PRO A 141 -0.27 -17.63 9.04
CA PRO A 141 -1.30 -18.56 9.48
C PRO A 141 -0.68 -19.85 10.01
N SER A 142 -1.27 -20.46 11.04
CA SER A 142 -0.80 -21.75 11.58
C SER A 142 -1.20 -22.95 10.71
N GLU A 143 -2.20 -22.77 9.85
CA GLU A 143 -2.73 -23.76 8.91
C GLU A 143 -2.98 -23.10 7.55
N SER A 144 -3.23 -23.89 6.50
CA SER A 144 -3.56 -23.30 5.21
C SER A 144 -4.92 -22.59 5.26
N PRO A 145 -5.02 -21.31 4.86
CA PRO A 145 -6.30 -20.61 4.72
C PRO A 145 -7.27 -21.29 3.74
N ALA A 146 -6.81 -22.27 2.95
CA ALA A 146 -7.59 -23.05 1.99
C ALA A 146 -7.96 -24.46 2.48
N SER A 147 -7.55 -24.88 3.69
CA SER A 147 -7.64 -26.27 4.15
C SER A 147 -9.07 -26.81 4.24
N SER A 148 -10.04 -25.96 4.55
CA SER A 148 -11.41 -26.37 4.86
C SER A 148 -12.44 -25.77 3.91
N GLY A 149 -12.01 -25.22 2.77
CA GLY A 149 -12.89 -24.59 1.78
C GLY A 149 -13.44 -23.23 2.23
N GLY A 150 -14.52 -22.80 1.58
CA GLY A 150 -15.10 -21.45 1.74
C GLY A 150 -14.33 -20.37 0.97
N SER A 151 -14.83 -19.15 0.98
CA SER A 151 -14.09 -17.97 0.49
C SER A 151 -13.67 -17.21 1.74
N ASN A 152 -12.43 -17.37 2.17
CA ASN A 152 -11.89 -16.83 3.42
C ASN A 152 -11.12 -15.56 3.09
N LYS A 153 -11.60 -14.44 3.61
CA LYS A 153 -11.13 -13.11 3.22
C LYS A 153 -9.90 -12.75 4.04
N PHE A 154 -8.86 -12.27 3.36
CA PHE A 154 -7.72 -11.64 4.03
C PHE A 154 -7.97 -10.15 4.25
N ILE A 155 -8.61 -9.50 3.27
CA ILE A 155 -8.94 -8.08 3.31
C ILE A 155 -10.23 -7.80 2.54
N ARG A 156 -10.98 -6.80 3.02
CA ARG A 156 -12.05 -6.13 2.27
C ARG A 156 -11.75 -4.64 2.15
N ILE A 157 -12.02 -4.08 0.98
CA ILE A 157 -11.87 -2.64 0.71
C ILE A 157 -13.19 -2.11 0.18
N TRP A 158 -13.80 -1.18 0.91
CA TRP A 158 -15.10 -0.56 0.61
C TRP A 158 -14.95 0.97 0.54
N ASP A 159 -15.91 1.67 -0.05
CA ASP A 159 -16.02 3.14 0.06
C ASP A 159 -17.12 3.60 1.03
N ASP A 160 -17.99 2.69 1.47
CA ASP A 160 -18.97 2.94 2.51
C ASP A 160 -18.96 1.84 3.57
N SER A 161 -19.14 2.23 4.84
CA SER A 161 -19.06 1.34 6.00
C SER A 161 -20.28 0.45 6.17
N ASP A 162 -21.40 0.81 5.53
CA ASP A 162 -22.59 -0.05 5.45
C ASP A 162 -22.44 -1.18 4.42
N GLY A 163 -21.39 -1.12 3.58
CA GLY A 163 -21.13 -2.06 2.52
C GLY A 163 -22.07 -1.95 1.34
N GLU A 164 -22.86 -0.88 1.26
CA GLU A 164 -23.43 -0.45 -0.01
C GLU A 164 -22.28 0.08 -0.88
N HIS A 165 -22.40 -0.01 -2.21
CA HIS A 165 -21.40 0.48 -3.19
C HIS A 165 -20.16 -0.40 -3.42
N THR A 166 -18.95 0.18 -3.37
CA THR A 166 -17.72 -0.47 -3.80
C THR A 166 -17.40 -1.60 -2.84
N ARG A 167 -17.22 -2.82 -3.37
CA ARG A 167 -16.85 -3.98 -2.55
C ARG A 167 -15.75 -4.78 -3.23
N ILE A 168 -14.57 -4.71 -2.66
CA ILE A 168 -13.45 -5.57 -3.03
C ILE A 168 -13.25 -6.58 -1.89
N SER A 169 -13.03 -7.85 -2.24
CA SER A 169 -12.68 -8.88 -1.28
C SER A 169 -11.58 -9.76 -1.88
N TRP A 170 -10.42 -9.74 -1.25
CA TRP A 170 -9.34 -10.67 -1.58
C TRP A 170 -9.39 -11.86 -0.62
N THR A 171 -9.47 -13.05 -1.21
CA THR A 171 -9.63 -14.30 -0.48
C THR A 171 -8.50 -15.26 -0.82
N GLN A 172 -8.46 -16.39 -0.15
CA GLN A 172 -7.52 -17.46 -0.46
C GLN A 172 -7.70 -18.12 -1.83
N MET A 173 -8.80 -17.88 -2.54
CA MET A 173 -9.12 -18.58 -3.80
C MET A 173 -9.55 -17.66 -4.96
N HIS A 174 -9.88 -16.40 -4.69
CA HIS A 174 -10.23 -15.41 -5.71
C HIS A 174 -10.19 -13.97 -5.18
N LEU A 175 -10.23 -13.04 -6.10
CA LEU A 175 -10.53 -11.62 -5.89
C LEU A 175 -11.91 -11.30 -6.45
N THR A 176 -12.78 -10.68 -5.65
CA THR A 176 -14.03 -10.05 -6.13
C THR A 176 -13.93 -8.53 -6.00
N TYR A 177 -14.51 -7.78 -6.95
CA TYR A 177 -14.31 -6.33 -7.05
C TYR A 177 -15.48 -5.59 -7.71
N GLY A 178 -16.72 -5.84 -7.26
CA GLY A 178 -17.94 -5.26 -7.81
C GLY A 178 -18.73 -6.24 -8.67
N SER A 179 -19.23 -5.81 -9.82
CA SER A 179 -20.12 -6.62 -10.69
C SER A 179 -19.39 -7.50 -11.73
N GLY A 180 -18.06 -7.51 -11.71
CA GLY A 180 -17.25 -8.40 -12.55
C GLY A 180 -17.32 -9.86 -12.10
N ASP A 181 -16.88 -10.75 -12.97
CA ASP A 181 -16.61 -12.13 -12.59
C ASP A 181 -15.44 -12.16 -11.59
N PRO A 182 -15.43 -13.05 -10.59
CA PRO A 182 -14.28 -13.21 -9.72
C PRO A 182 -13.03 -13.59 -10.52
N ASP A 183 -11.90 -12.96 -10.20
CA ASP A 183 -10.60 -13.38 -10.71
C ASP A 183 -10.08 -14.54 -9.84
N TRP A 184 -9.94 -15.72 -10.44
CA TRP A 184 -9.63 -16.95 -9.73
C TRP A 184 -8.12 -17.20 -9.70
N ASN A 185 -7.53 -17.07 -8.52
CA ASN A 185 -6.17 -17.50 -8.25
C ASN A 185 -6.04 -17.85 -6.76
N GLY A 186 -5.21 -18.84 -6.45
CA GLY A 186 -5.00 -19.29 -5.07
C GLY A 186 -4.05 -18.38 -4.31
N TRP A 187 -4.15 -18.40 -2.97
CA TRP A 187 -3.11 -17.86 -2.10
C TRP A 187 -1.83 -18.71 -2.22
N GLU A 188 -0.70 -18.05 -2.42
CA GLU A 188 0.59 -18.69 -2.70
C GLU A 188 1.61 -18.56 -1.55
N GLY A 189 1.13 -18.22 -0.35
CA GLY A 189 1.99 -18.12 0.82
C GLY A 189 2.29 -19.47 1.48
N GLU A 190 3.16 -19.41 2.48
CA GLU A 190 3.65 -20.56 3.23
C GLU A 190 3.03 -20.61 4.64
N VAL A 191 2.51 -21.77 5.01
CA VAL A 191 1.93 -22.01 6.34
C VAL A 191 3.03 -21.99 7.41
N GLY A 192 2.76 -21.33 8.53
CA GLY A 192 3.70 -21.20 9.65
C GLY A 192 4.85 -20.22 9.40
N GLN A 193 4.88 -19.56 8.24
CA GLN A 193 5.86 -18.52 7.89
C GLN A 193 5.19 -17.16 7.81
N TRP A 194 5.97 -16.10 7.98
CA TRP A 194 5.54 -14.74 7.69
C TRP A 194 5.49 -14.55 6.16
N ASN A 195 4.34 -14.08 5.68
CA ASN A 195 4.10 -13.79 4.28
C ASN A 195 3.79 -12.31 4.14
N LEU A 196 4.51 -11.61 3.25
CA LEU A 196 4.19 -10.24 2.93
C LEU A 196 3.00 -10.22 1.97
N MET A 197 1.90 -9.64 2.42
CA MET A 197 0.67 -9.47 1.66
C MET A 197 0.58 -8.02 1.21
N GLU A 198 0.31 -7.79 -0.08
CA GLU A 198 0.14 -6.44 -0.63
C GLU A 198 -1.10 -6.40 -1.53
N ILE A 199 -1.84 -5.29 -1.50
CA ILE A 199 -2.93 -4.98 -2.43
C ILE A 199 -2.85 -3.51 -2.84
N TYR A 200 -3.04 -3.25 -4.13
CA TYR A 200 -3.18 -1.91 -4.68
C TYR A 200 -4.47 -1.82 -5.48
N VAL A 201 -5.30 -0.84 -5.14
CA VAL A 201 -6.54 -0.51 -5.84
C VAL A 201 -6.38 0.86 -6.47
N ASP A 202 -6.69 0.99 -7.75
CA ASP A 202 -6.67 2.24 -8.50
C ASP A 202 -7.98 2.38 -9.28
N SER A 203 -8.91 3.19 -8.78
CA SER A 203 -10.20 3.37 -9.43
C SER A 203 -10.16 4.23 -10.69
N ASP A 204 -9.08 4.99 -10.91
CA ASP A 204 -8.90 5.81 -12.10
C ASP A 204 -8.31 5.00 -13.25
N ALA A 205 -7.35 4.13 -12.95
CA ALA A 205 -6.85 3.13 -13.89
C ALA A 205 -7.82 1.94 -14.06
N GLY A 206 -8.78 1.78 -13.14
CA GLY A 206 -9.71 0.66 -13.11
C GLY A 206 -9.03 -0.66 -12.77
N SER A 207 -7.99 -0.64 -11.92
CA SER A 207 -7.18 -1.82 -11.61
C SER A 207 -7.23 -2.23 -10.14
N VAL A 208 -7.08 -3.53 -9.92
CA VAL A 208 -6.79 -4.11 -8.60
C VAL A 208 -5.70 -5.14 -8.77
N GLN A 209 -4.63 -4.99 -8.00
CA GLN A 209 -3.47 -5.85 -8.02
C GLN A 209 -3.17 -6.37 -6.63
N THR A 210 -2.78 -7.63 -6.51
CA THR A 210 -2.40 -8.24 -5.22
C THR A 210 -1.09 -9.00 -5.34
N TRP A 211 -0.33 -9.05 -4.26
CA TRP A 211 0.92 -9.79 -4.20
C TRP A 211 1.03 -10.59 -2.90
N VAL A 212 1.67 -11.76 -3.02
CA VAL A 212 2.15 -12.54 -1.88
C VAL A 212 3.64 -12.73 -2.05
N ASN A 213 4.43 -12.28 -1.08
CA ASN A 213 5.90 -12.34 -1.10
C ASN A 213 6.46 -11.76 -2.42
N GLY A 214 5.95 -10.59 -2.82
CA GLY A 214 6.36 -9.88 -4.05
C GLY A 214 5.92 -10.54 -5.37
N LYS A 215 5.22 -11.69 -5.34
CA LYS A 215 4.66 -12.35 -6.52
C LYS A 215 3.23 -11.90 -6.77
N LEU A 216 2.98 -11.37 -7.97
CA LEU A 216 1.66 -10.91 -8.41
C LEU A 216 0.68 -12.10 -8.47
N THR A 217 -0.40 -12.05 -7.69
CA THR A 217 -1.43 -13.10 -7.61
C THR A 217 -2.70 -12.73 -8.35
N HIS A 218 -3.11 -11.46 -8.32
CA HIS A 218 -4.27 -10.97 -9.08
C HIS A 218 -3.88 -9.68 -9.79
N ASP A 219 -4.35 -9.48 -11.01
CA ASP A 219 -4.12 -8.29 -11.83
C ASP A 219 -5.33 -8.06 -12.75
N VAL A 220 -6.30 -7.31 -12.26
CA VAL A 220 -7.52 -6.98 -12.99
C VAL A 220 -7.47 -5.52 -13.40
N ASN A 221 -8.08 -5.20 -14.54
CA ASN A 221 -8.04 -3.88 -15.17
C ASN A 221 -9.41 -3.39 -15.66
N ASP A 222 -10.48 -4.00 -15.14
CA ASP A 222 -11.87 -3.65 -15.40
C ASP A 222 -12.65 -3.28 -14.13
N PHE A 223 -11.94 -3.03 -13.02
CA PHE A 223 -12.52 -2.54 -11.79
C PHE A 223 -13.18 -1.17 -11.99
N LYS A 224 -14.34 -1.00 -11.37
CA LYS A 224 -15.09 0.27 -11.36
C LYS A 224 -15.53 0.56 -9.93
N LYS A 225 -14.94 1.60 -9.35
CA LYS A 225 -15.46 2.17 -8.11
C LYS A 225 -16.88 2.70 -8.35
N ALA A 226 -17.76 2.50 -7.40
CA ALA A 226 -19.09 3.07 -7.43
C ALA A 226 -19.04 4.61 -7.43
N GLU A 227 -20.09 5.22 -7.97
CA GLU A 227 -20.26 6.68 -7.98
C GLU A 227 -20.54 7.18 -6.57
N SER A 228 -19.49 7.57 -5.85
CA SER A 228 -19.51 8.10 -4.49
C SER A 228 -18.32 9.04 -4.29
N GLU A 229 -18.52 10.11 -3.52
CA GLU A 229 -17.46 11.04 -3.10
C GLU A 229 -16.57 10.45 -1.99
N LYS A 230 -17.01 9.37 -1.33
CA LYS A 230 -16.25 8.69 -0.27
C LYS A 230 -15.06 7.95 -0.86
N GLY A 231 -13.91 8.05 -0.20
CA GLY A 231 -12.67 7.37 -0.56
C GLY A 231 -12.70 5.86 -0.27
N LEU A 232 -11.74 5.14 -0.84
CA LEU A 232 -11.55 3.72 -0.55
C LEU A 232 -10.96 3.53 0.86
N ASN A 233 -11.51 2.60 1.62
CA ASN A 233 -11.11 2.28 2.98
C ASN A 233 -11.04 0.77 3.21
N ILE A 234 -10.21 0.34 4.16
CA ILE A 234 -10.17 -1.02 4.68
C ILE A 234 -11.45 -1.24 5.48
N ASP A 235 -12.29 -2.19 5.06
CA ASP A 235 -13.44 -2.63 5.87
C ASP A 235 -13.01 -3.70 6.88
N ILE A 236 -12.18 -4.64 6.43
CA ILE A 236 -11.69 -5.78 7.21
C ILE A 236 -10.24 -6.06 6.82
N ILE A 237 -9.39 -6.34 7.80
CA ILE A 237 -8.06 -6.92 7.59
C ILE A 237 -7.78 -7.99 8.66
N GLY A 238 -7.42 -9.21 8.22
CA GLY A 238 -7.26 -10.35 9.11
C GLY A 238 -7.65 -11.67 8.43
N PHE A 239 -8.43 -12.48 9.12
CA PHE A 239 -8.98 -13.74 8.60
C PHE A 239 -10.49 -13.81 8.83
N ASP A 240 -11.26 -13.53 7.79
CA ASP A 240 -12.72 -13.61 7.80
C ASP A 240 -13.20 -14.82 6.99
N ALA A 241 -13.22 -15.98 7.65
CA ALA A 241 -13.69 -17.23 7.06
C ALA A 241 -15.20 -17.19 6.75
N SER A 242 -15.59 -17.81 5.64
CA SER A 242 -17.02 -18.00 5.31
C SER A 242 -17.73 -18.92 6.30
N SER A 243 -17.01 -19.92 6.81
CA SER A 243 -17.48 -20.90 7.79
C SER A 243 -16.44 -20.98 8.90
N ALA A 244 -16.62 -20.21 9.98
CA ALA A 244 -15.66 -20.13 11.09
C ALA A 244 -15.52 -21.48 11.81
N GLU A 245 -16.60 -22.26 11.84
CA GLU A 245 -16.68 -23.62 12.37
C GLU A 245 -15.72 -24.62 11.68
N ASP A 246 -15.33 -24.34 10.44
CA ASP A 246 -14.38 -25.16 9.67
C ASP A 246 -12.91 -24.82 10.00
N TYR A 247 -12.70 -23.75 10.77
CA TYR A 247 -11.40 -23.26 11.21
C TYR A 247 -11.41 -22.95 12.72
N PRO A 248 -11.71 -23.92 13.59
CA PRO A 248 -11.83 -23.67 15.02
C PRO A 248 -10.49 -23.31 15.68
N ASP A 249 -9.38 -23.77 15.11
CA ASP A 249 -8.04 -23.69 15.71
C ASP A 249 -7.00 -22.95 14.87
N ILE A 250 -7.36 -22.42 13.69
CA ILE A 250 -6.41 -21.66 12.87
C ILE A 250 -5.91 -20.47 13.68
N GLY A 251 -4.61 -20.42 13.93
CA GLY A 251 -3.91 -19.28 14.50
C GLY A 251 -3.56 -18.32 13.39
N ILE A 252 -3.79 -17.04 13.64
CA ILE A 252 -3.52 -15.96 12.70
C ILE A 252 -2.66 -14.93 13.40
N GLU A 253 -1.53 -14.58 12.81
CA GLU A 253 -0.62 -13.53 13.25
C GLU A 253 -0.51 -12.46 12.15
N LEU A 254 -0.66 -11.18 12.53
CA LEU A 254 -0.51 -10.02 11.65
C LEU A 254 0.47 -9.01 12.26
N ASP A 255 1.24 -8.34 11.41
CA ASP A 255 2.15 -7.29 11.83
C ASP A 255 2.36 -6.24 10.73
N GLU A 256 2.85 -5.06 11.13
CA GLU A 256 3.20 -3.91 10.28
C GLU A 256 2.17 -3.61 9.18
N ILE A 257 0.93 -3.35 9.60
CA ILE A 257 -0.13 -2.95 8.68
C ILE A 257 0.18 -1.53 8.20
N TYR A 258 0.59 -1.40 6.94
CA TYR A 258 0.80 -0.14 6.27
C TYR A 258 -0.32 0.10 5.25
N PHE A 259 -0.85 1.31 5.21
CA PHE A 259 -1.75 1.71 4.14
C PHE A 259 -1.57 3.17 3.74
N SER A 260 -1.85 3.46 2.48
CA SER A 260 -1.68 4.79 1.90
C SER A 260 -2.71 5.04 0.81
N SER A 261 -3.14 6.29 0.66
CA SER A 261 -3.93 6.76 -0.47
C SER A 261 -3.16 6.79 -1.80
N SER A 262 -1.98 6.16 -1.87
CA SER A 262 -1.12 6.09 -3.03
C SER A 262 -0.27 4.82 -3.02
N ARG A 263 0.19 4.40 -4.21
CA ARG A 263 1.18 3.35 -4.37
C ARG A 263 2.61 3.80 -4.04
N GLU A 264 2.87 5.11 -4.14
CA GLU A 264 4.15 5.69 -3.77
C GLU A 264 4.43 5.42 -2.30
N ARG A 265 5.64 4.94 -2.01
CA ARG A 265 6.06 4.60 -0.65
C ARG A 265 7.57 4.45 -0.57
N VAL A 266 8.09 4.57 0.64
CA VAL A 266 9.47 4.15 0.94
C VAL A 266 9.40 2.82 1.67
N VAL A 267 10.26 1.90 1.25
CA VAL A 267 10.42 0.61 1.92
C VAL A 267 11.89 0.35 2.22
N VAL A 268 12.14 -0.49 3.20
CA VAL A 268 13.49 -0.92 3.57
C VAL A 268 13.58 -2.45 3.60
N SER A 269 14.71 -2.98 3.16
CA SER A 269 14.96 -4.42 3.15
C SER A 269 16.41 -4.72 3.48
N ARG A 270 16.69 -5.93 3.97
CA ARG A 270 18.06 -6.45 4.11
C ARG A 270 18.64 -6.96 2.78
N LYS A 271 17.85 -6.95 1.71
CA LYS A 271 18.28 -7.31 0.35
C LYS A 271 18.71 -6.05 -0.39
N GLU A 272 19.82 -6.14 -1.12
CA GLU A 272 20.41 -5.04 -1.91
C GLU A 272 19.77 -4.87 -3.29
N VAL A 273 19.08 -5.91 -3.80
CA VAL A 273 18.44 -5.87 -5.12
C VAL A 273 16.92 -5.90 -4.98
N TRP A 274 16.22 -5.00 -5.69
CA TRP A 274 14.78 -4.82 -5.57
C TRP A 274 13.97 -6.10 -5.82
N ASP A 275 14.37 -6.91 -6.81
CA ASP A 275 13.65 -8.14 -7.16
C ASP A 275 13.57 -9.15 -6.00
N GLU A 276 14.55 -9.10 -5.08
CA GLU A 276 14.55 -9.85 -3.82
C GLU A 276 13.92 -9.05 -2.67
N ALA A 277 14.20 -7.74 -2.58
CA ALA A 277 13.67 -6.86 -1.53
C ALA A 277 12.14 -6.77 -1.54
N ARG A 278 11.50 -6.78 -2.71
CA ARG A 278 10.04 -6.74 -2.83
C ARG A 278 9.34 -7.93 -2.18
N LYS A 279 10.05 -9.04 -1.92
CA LYS A 279 9.50 -10.23 -1.26
C LYS A 279 9.52 -10.10 0.26
N ASP A 280 10.33 -9.18 0.77
CA ASP A 280 10.77 -9.13 2.17
C ASP A 280 11.24 -7.72 2.54
N HIS A 281 10.28 -6.85 2.87
CA HIS A 281 10.55 -5.46 3.22
C HIS A 281 9.61 -4.94 4.32
N HIS A 282 10.02 -3.86 4.96
CA HIS A 282 9.18 -3.03 5.82
C HIS A 282 8.79 -1.77 5.07
N ALA A 283 7.53 -1.34 5.21
CA ALA A 283 7.18 0.03 4.86
C ALA A 283 7.71 0.98 5.93
N VAL A 284 8.20 2.14 5.51
CA VAL A 284 8.55 3.24 6.43
C VAL A 284 7.69 4.45 6.09
N LEU A 285 7.31 5.22 7.09
CA LEU A 285 6.32 6.26 6.92
C LEU A 285 6.98 7.56 6.44
N PRO A 286 6.63 8.09 5.26
CA PRO A 286 7.12 9.39 4.84
C PRO A 286 6.52 10.52 5.69
N ILE A 287 7.38 11.40 6.18
CA ILE A 287 7.04 12.66 6.87
C ILE A 287 6.84 13.77 5.83
N THR A 288 7.79 13.88 4.89
CA THR A 288 7.71 14.80 3.76
C THR A 288 8.10 14.07 2.48
N TRP A 289 7.48 14.46 1.36
CA TRP A 289 7.78 13.87 0.06
C TRP A 289 7.92 14.94 -1.01
N GLY A 290 9.15 15.13 -1.47
CA GLY A 290 9.51 16.01 -2.57
C GLY A 290 10.00 15.24 -3.78
N LYS A 291 10.17 15.95 -4.89
CA LYS A 291 10.64 15.39 -6.16
C LYS A 291 12.05 14.79 -6.09
N SER A 292 12.86 15.29 -5.17
CA SER A 292 14.29 14.94 -5.03
C SER A 292 14.72 14.68 -3.59
N GLU A 293 13.79 14.81 -2.64
CA GLU A 293 14.07 14.63 -1.22
C GLU A 293 12.83 14.05 -0.54
N ILE A 294 13.00 12.98 0.24
CA ILE A 294 11.96 12.38 1.07
C ILE A 294 12.52 12.28 2.48
N GLU A 295 11.76 12.74 3.47
CA GLU A 295 12.05 12.50 4.88
C GLU A 295 11.12 11.39 5.37
N VAL A 296 11.66 10.38 6.06
CA VAL A 296 10.89 9.27 6.61
C VAL A 296 11.18 9.09 8.10
N GLU A 297 10.17 8.62 8.83
CA GLU A 297 10.35 8.09 10.18
C GLU A 297 10.60 6.58 10.09
N VAL A 298 11.69 6.14 10.70
CA VAL A 298 12.09 4.73 10.71
C VAL A 298 11.75 4.10 12.07
N PRO A 299 11.00 2.98 12.11
CA PRO A 299 10.71 2.27 13.36
C PRO A 299 11.98 1.90 14.15
N ASP A 300 11.90 1.89 15.48
CA ASP A 300 13.04 1.64 16.39
C ASP A 300 13.80 0.36 16.04
N ILE A 301 13.09 -0.71 15.71
CA ILE A 301 13.68 -2.00 15.36
C ILE A 301 14.59 -1.94 14.13
N ILE A 302 14.27 -1.03 13.20
CA ILE A 302 15.06 -0.77 12.00
C ILE A 302 16.17 0.22 12.35
N SER A 303 15.90 1.27 13.13
CA SER A 303 16.88 2.31 13.49
C SER A 303 18.07 1.73 14.27
N GLU A 304 17.84 0.76 15.16
CA GLU A 304 18.89 0.04 15.90
C GLU A 304 19.84 -0.76 14.99
N ASN A 305 19.39 -1.11 13.80
CA ASN A 305 20.11 -1.95 12.84
C ASN A 305 20.21 -1.30 11.46
N ILE A 306 20.13 0.04 11.39
CA ILE A 306 19.86 0.77 10.14
C ILE A 306 20.92 0.54 9.05
N ASN A 307 22.15 0.23 9.47
CA ASN A 307 23.27 -0.11 8.60
C ASN A 307 23.16 -1.49 7.92
N LYS A 308 22.17 -2.31 8.28
CA LYS A 308 21.87 -3.59 7.63
C LYS A 308 20.75 -3.48 6.59
N TYR A 309 20.13 -2.31 6.49
CA TYR A 309 19.00 -2.07 5.60
C TYR A 309 19.41 -1.23 4.39
N TYR A 310 18.76 -1.52 3.28
CA TYR A 310 18.80 -0.76 2.05
C TYR A 310 17.44 -0.12 1.83
N PHE A 311 17.45 1.14 1.42
CA PHE A 311 16.26 1.93 1.14
C PHE A 311 15.85 1.82 -0.32
N TYR A 312 14.54 1.80 -0.53
CA TYR A 312 13.91 1.82 -1.83
C TYR A 312 12.78 2.84 -1.85
N VAL A 313 12.68 3.61 -2.93
CA VAL A 313 11.55 4.47 -3.22
C VAL A 313 10.73 3.77 -4.30
N VAL A 314 9.45 3.53 -4.05
CA VAL A 314 8.50 2.99 -5.02
C VAL A 314 7.67 4.15 -5.58
N ASP A 315 7.56 4.25 -6.91
CA ASP A 315 6.80 5.28 -7.61
C ASP A 315 5.30 4.93 -7.75
N GLN A 316 4.49 5.84 -8.32
CA GLN A 316 3.05 5.60 -8.57
C GLN A 316 2.77 4.40 -9.48
N MET A 317 3.72 4.05 -10.36
CA MET A 317 3.59 2.91 -11.27
C MET A 317 4.01 1.60 -10.59
N GLY A 318 4.59 1.65 -9.39
CA GLY A 318 5.11 0.50 -8.67
C GLY A 318 6.55 0.14 -9.04
N ASN A 319 7.26 0.97 -9.81
CA ASN A 319 8.68 0.77 -10.05
C ASN A 319 9.47 1.29 -8.86
N ALA A 320 10.64 0.71 -8.64
CA ALA A 320 11.57 1.15 -7.60
C ALA A 320 12.98 1.30 -8.18
N ASN A 321 13.90 1.89 -7.41
CA ASN A 321 15.32 1.79 -7.70
C ASN A 321 15.75 0.30 -7.70
N ASP A 322 16.49 -0.12 -8.73
CA ASP A 322 16.87 -1.53 -8.91
C ASP A 322 17.84 -2.02 -7.82
N GLU A 323 18.74 -1.15 -7.39
CA GLU A 323 19.71 -1.37 -6.31
C GLU A 323 19.36 -0.48 -5.11
N GLY A 324 19.27 -1.08 -3.94
CA GLY A 324 18.97 -0.39 -2.69
C GLY A 324 20.16 0.42 -2.18
N VAL A 325 19.88 1.50 -1.46
CA VAL A 325 20.92 2.40 -0.93
C VAL A 325 20.96 2.33 0.59
N SER A 326 22.12 2.02 1.15
CA SER A 326 22.32 1.97 2.61
C SER A 326 22.57 3.36 3.19
N VAL A 327 22.34 3.52 4.50
CA VAL A 327 22.73 4.73 5.24
C VAL A 327 24.23 4.99 5.12
N CYS A 328 24.59 6.22 4.78
CA CYS A 328 25.98 6.63 4.71
C CYS A 328 26.48 7.14 6.06
N ASN A 329 27.19 6.29 6.83
CA ASN A 329 27.69 6.66 8.16
C ASN A 329 28.84 7.68 8.14
N ASP A 330 29.60 7.77 7.04
CA ASP A 330 30.80 8.62 6.92
C ASP A 330 30.74 9.53 5.66
N CYS A 331 29.55 9.99 5.27
CA CYS A 331 29.45 10.89 4.13
C CYS A 331 30.14 12.22 4.47
N PRO A 332 31.11 12.70 3.66
CA PRO A 332 31.72 14.00 3.91
C PRO A 332 30.61 15.05 3.97
N GLU A 333 30.56 15.82 5.07
CA GLU A 333 29.63 16.93 5.20
C GLU A 333 29.70 17.74 3.91
N THR A 334 28.54 17.96 3.28
CA THR A 334 28.45 18.77 2.06
C THR A 334 29.17 20.08 2.36
N VAL A 335 30.34 20.28 1.75
CA VAL A 335 31.20 21.44 2.04
C VAL A 335 30.34 22.66 1.79
N ARG A 336 29.88 23.31 2.87
CA ARG A 336 29.13 24.57 2.77
C ARG A 336 29.99 25.49 1.95
N ASN A 337 29.48 25.88 0.78
CA ASN A 337 30.16 26.70 -0.22
C ASN A 337 31.04 27.73 0.49
N LEU A 338 32.36 27.56 0.35
CA LEU A 338 33.31 28.60 0.70
C LEU A 338 32.94 29.81 -0.17
N THR A 339 32.28 30.80 0.42
CA THR A 339 32.21 32.13 -0.16
C THR A 339 33.64 32.62 -0.27
N VAL A 340 34.17 32.58 -1.50
CA VAL A 340 35.42 33.23 -1.84
C VAL A 340 35.13 34.74 -1.77
N GLU A 341 35.68 35.42 -0.77
CA GLU A 341 35.67 36.88 -0.66
C GLU A 341 36.50 37.54 -1.78
#